data_AF-I4KBD3-F1
#
_entry.id   AF-I4KBD3-F1
#
_cell.length_a   1.000
_cell.length_b   1.000
_cell.length_c   1.000
_cell.angle_alpha   90.00
_cell.angle_beta   90.00
_cell.angle_gamma   90.00
#
_symmetry.space_group_name_H-M   'P 1'
#
loop_
_entity.id
_entity.type
_entity.pdbx_description
1 polymer ?
#
loop_
_entity_poly.entity_id
_entity_poly.type
_entity_poly.pdbx_seq_one_letter_code
_entity_poly.pdbx_strand_id
1 'polypeptide(L)' 'MPRNHNDLTLALQSIEDTGAQLGGLTHVGHTLDTWLLAHRHELPRHVSVGWDNRVV' A
#
# COMPACT_ATOMS: atom_id res chain seq x y z
N MET A 1 6.87 2.24 -16.85
CA MET A 1 6.83 0.94 -16.16
C MET A 1 7.76 1.00 -14.97
N PRO A 2 7.27 0.79 -13.74
CA PRO A 2 8.15 0.63 -12.59
C PRO A 2 9.05 -0.57 -12.83
N ARG A 3 10.37 -0.40 -12.68
CA ARG A 3 11.36 -1.42 -13.05
C ARG A 3 11.78 -2.32 -11.88
N ASN A 4 11.20 -2.14 -10.68
CA ASN A 4 11.55 -2.94 -9.49
C ASN A 4 10.53 -2.89 -8.32
N HIS A 5 9.79 -1.78 -8.16
CA HIS A 5 8.75 -1.64 -7.14
C HIS A 5 7.53 -0.94 -7.74
N ASN A 6 6.33 -1.40 -7.39
CA ASN A 6 5.10 -0.71 -7.75
C ASN A 6 5.06 0.68 -7.08
N ASP A 7 4.57 1.69 -7.80
CA ASP A 7 4.08 2.90 -7.14
C ASP A 7 2.73 2.61 -6.47
N LEU A 8 2.23 3.56 -5.66
CA LEU A 8 0.99 3.40 -4.91
C LEU A 8 -0.19 3.04 -5.83
N THR A 9 -0.31 3.73 -6.96
CA THR A 9 -1.39 3.51 -7.92
C THR A 9 -1.40 2.09 -8.46
N LEU A 10 -0.24 1.60 -8.91
CA LEU A 10 -0.13 0.25 -9.46
C LEU A 10 -0.33 -0.83 -8.39
N ALA A 11 0.12 -0.58 -7.16
CA ALA A 11 -0.10 -1.50 -6.04
C ALA A 11 -1.59 -1.63 -5.69
N LEU A 12 -2.31 -0.49 -5.64
CA LEU A 12 -3.76 -0.49 -5.40
C LEU A 12 -4.51 -1.20 -6.53
N GLN A 13 -4.19 -0.91 -7.80
CA GLN A 13 -4.82 -1.59 -8.93
C GLN A 13 -4.58 -3.11 -8.88
N SER A 14 -3.37 -3.55 -8.52
CA SER A 14 -3.05 -4.97 -8.39
C SER A 14 -3.89 -5.65 -7.31
N ILE A 15 -4.13 -4.97 -6.18
CA ILE A 15 -4.98 -5.50 -5.10
C ILE A 15 -6.43 -5.66 -5.61
N GLU A 16 -6.97 -4.65 -6.28
CA GLU A 16 -8.31 -4.70 -6.86
C GLU A 16 -8.45 -5.83 -7.91
N ASP A 17 -7.48 -5.94 -8.82
CA ASP A 17 -7.48 -6.94 -9.89
C ASP A 17 -7.44 -8.39 -9.36
N THR A 18 -6.86 -8.60 -8.17
CA THR A 18 -6.84 -9.92 -7.52
C THR A 18 -8.17 -10.31 -6.89
N GLY A 19 -9.07 -9.34 -6.65
CA GLY A 19 -10.31 -9.56 -5.90
C GLY A 19 -10.10 -9.90 -4.41
N ALA A 20 -8.93 -9.55 -3.85
CA ALA A 20 -8.61 -9.83 -2.47
C ALA A 20 -9.51 -9.04 -1.50
N GLN A 21 -9.96 -9.68 -0.42
CA GLN A 21 -10.76 -9.02 0.61
C GLN A 21 -9.93 -8.09 1.49
N LEU A 22 -8.61 -8.30 1.56
CA LEU A 22 -7.65 -7.48 2.32
C LEU A 22 -6.36 -7.36 1.52
N GLY A 23 -5.83 -6.13 1.44
CA GLY A 23 -4.58 -5.82 0.75
C GLY A 23 -3.53 -5.25 1.70
N GLY A 24 -2.29 -5.74 1.61
CA GLY A 24 -1.16 -5.23 2.39
C GLY A 24 -0.16 -4.48 1.52
N LEU A 25 0.04 -3.19 1.77
CA LEU A 25 1.17 -2.44 1.23
C LEU A 25 2.38 -2.68 2.13
N THR A 26 3.44 -3.26 1.60
CA THR A 26 4.71 -3.49 2.29
C THR A 26 5.87 -2.90 1.49
N HIS A 27 7.09 -2.89 2.04
CA HIS A 27 8.26 -2.27 1.43
C HIS A 27 8.02 -0.81 1.01
N VAL A 28 7.38 -0.05 1.89
CA VAL A 28 7.05 1.36 1.66
C VAL A 28 8.32 2.21 1.79
N GLY A 29 8.68 2.92 0.72
CA GLY A 29 9.80 3.86 0.73
C GLY A 29 9.49 5.12 1.56
N HIS A 30 10.53 5.80 2.03
CA HIS A 30 10.42 6.93 2.96
C HIS A 30 9.52 8.09 2.47
N THR A 31 9.55 8.41 1.17
CA THR A 31 8.69 9.44 0.58
C THR A 31 7.20 9.09 0.70
N LEU A 32 6.85 7.83 0.39
CA LEU A 32 5.47 7.36 0.50
C LEU A 32 5.05 7.26 1.97
N ASP A 33 5.95 6.80 2.85
CA ASP A 33 5.71 6.75 4.28
C ASP A 33 5.38 8.14 4.87
N THR A 34 6.15 9.15 4.48
CA THR A 34 5.91 10.56 4.89
C THR A 34 4.58 11.08 4.38
N TRP A 35 4.23 10.77 3.12
CA TRP A 35 2.95 11.16 2.53
C TRP A 35 1.77 10.51 3.25
N LEU A 36 1.90 9.23 3.62
CA LEU A 36 0.88 8.46 4.32
C LEU A 36 0.57 9.00 5.72
N LEU A 37 1.49 9.73 6.38
CA LEU A 37 1.20 10.36 7.67
C LEU A 37 -0.02 11.30 7.61
N ALA A 38 -0.22 11.99 6.49
CA ALA A 38 -1.36 12.90 6.31
C ALA A 38 -2.50 12.27 5.50
N HIS A 39 -2.21 11.38 4.55
CA HIS A 39 -3.17 10.92 3.53
C HIS A 39 -3.61 9.46 3.74
N ARG A 40 -3.29 8.84 4.88
CA ARG A 40 -3.69 7.45 5.15
C ARG A 40 -5.20 7.20 5.01
N HIS A 41 -6.01 8.20 5.31
CA HIS A 41 -7.46 8.14 5.21
C HIS A 41 -7.96 8.05 3.76
N GLU A 42 -7.10 8.32 2.77
CA GLU A 42 -7.40 8.20 1.35
C GLU A 42 -7.20 6.77 0.82
N LEU A 43 -6.57 5.89 1.60
CA LEU A 43 -6.44 4.48 1.22
C LEU A 43 -7.81 3.77 1.28
N PRO A 44 -8.08 2.84 0.34
CA PRO A 44 -9.27 2.00 0.42
C PRO A 44 -9.35 1.28 1.77
N ARG A 45 -10.57 1.14 2.32
CA ARG A 45 -10.78 0.58 3.67
C ARG A 45 -10.21 -0.83 3.88
N HIS A 46 -10.10 -1.63 2.81
CA HIS A 46 -9.57 -2.99 2.86
C HIS A 46 -8.04 -3.04 2.65
N VAL A 47 -7.39 -1.89 2.41
CA VAL A 47 -5.95 -1.79 2.22
C VAL A 47 -5.31 -1.27 3.50
N SER A 48 -4.23 -1.92 3.90
CA SER A 48 -3.46 -1.55 5.07
C SER A 48 -1.97 -1.40 4.75
N VAL A 49 -1.30 -0.50 5.45
CA VAL A 49 0.16 -0.32 5.35
C VAL A 49 0.85 -1.18 6.41
N GLY A 50 1.69 -2.11 5.98
CA GLY A 50 2.54 -2.91 6.84
C GLY A 50 3.66 -2.08 7.46
N TRP A 51 4.01 -2.40 8.71
CA TRP A 51 5.19 -1.89 9.40
C TRP A 51 5.89 -3.05 10.10
N ASP A 52 7.17 -2.88 10.39
CA ASP A 52 7.96 -3.89 11.07
C ASP A 52 7.28 -4.29 12.39
N ASN A 53 7.24 -5.60 12.66
CA ASN A 53 6.53 -6.23 13.79
C ASN A 53 5.00 -6.07 13.80
N ARG A 54 4.36 -5.72 12.68
CA ARG A 54 2.90 -5.78 12.58
C ARG A 54 2.40 -7.23 12.62
N VAL A 55 1.48 -7.52 13.53
CA VAL A 55 0.67 -8.75 13.53
C VAL A 55 -0.71 -8.38 13.00
N VAL A 56 -1.19 -9.12 11.99
CA VAL A 56 -2.51 -8.96 11.37
C VAL A 56 -3.38 -10.18 11.65
#